data_AF-A0A8W8L980-F1
#
_entry.id   AF-A0A8W8L980-F1
#
_cell.length_a   1.000
_cell.length_b   1.000
_cell.length_c   1.000
_cell.angle_alpha   90.00
_cell.angle_beta   90.00
_cell.angle_gamma   90.00
#
_symmetry.space_group_name_H-M   'P 1'
#
loop_
_entity.id
_entity.type
_entity.pdbx_description
1 polymer ?
#
loop_
_entity_poly.entity_id
_entity_poly.type
_entity_poly.pdbx_seq_one_letter_code
_entity_poly.pdbx_strand_id
1 'polypeptide(L)'
;SLKNQIGDKEKLGGKLSDEDKKTIEEAVDEKIKWMESNADAEVEDLKAQKKELEEIVQPIMTKLYQGAGGAPPPSGEEGADEKDEL
;
A
#
# COMPACT_ATOMS: atom_id res chain seq x y z
N SER A 1 -9.84 3.76 -4.38
CA SER A 1 -9.09 3.86 -3.12
C SER A 1 -8.57 2.48 -2.74
N LEU A 2 -7.49 2.40 -1.95
CA LEU A 2 -6.96 1.13 -1.45
C LEU A 2 -8.04 0.31 -0.72
N LYS A 3 -8.87 0.98 0.09
CA LYS A 3 -10.02 0.40 0.80
C LYS A 3 -11.02 -0.32 -0.12
N ASN A 4 -11.29 0.23 -1.31
CA ASN A 4 -12.16 -0.43 -2.29
C ASN A 4 -11.48 -1.66 -2.92
N GLN A 5 -10.16 -1.62 -3.14
CA GLN A 5 -9.45 -2.76 -3.75
C GLN A 5 -9.34 -3.95 -2.80
N ILE A 6 -9.16 -3.71 -1.49
CA ILE A 6 -9.11 -4.76 -0.46
C ILE A 6 -10.49 -5.30 -0.08
N GLY A 7 -11.56 -4.53 -0.28
CA GLY A 7 -12.94 -5.00 -0.13
C GLY A 7 -13.45 -5.82 -1.32
N ASP A 8 -12.80 -5.69 -2.47
CA ASP A 8 -13.17 -6.39 -3.71
C ASP A 8 -12.65 -7.83 -3.69
N LYS A 9 -13.56 -8.78 -3.45
CA LYS A 9 -13.27 -10.22 -3.41
C LYS A 9 -12.81 -10.79 -4.75
N GLU A 10 -13.06 -10.12 -5.86
CA GLU A 10 -12.59 -10.55 -7.18
C GLU A 10 -11.17 -10.02 -7.49
N LYS A 11 -10.66 -9.09 -6.67
CA LYS A 11 -9.33 -8.47 -6.82
C LYS A 11 -8.41 -8.78 -5.62
N LEU A 12 -7.84 -7.75 -4.99
CA LEU A 12 -6.89 -7.90 -3.88
C LEU A 12 -7.57 -8.49 -2.65
N GLY A 13 -8.83 -8.11 -2.40
CA GLY A 13 -9.64 -8.68 -1.32
C GLY A 13 -9.88 -10.19 -1.45
N GLY A 14 -9.80 -10.77 -2.64
CA GLY A 14 -9.88 -12.23 -2.82
C GLY A 14 -8.58 -12.96 -2.48
N LYS A 15 -7.45 -12.25 -2.55
CA LYS A 15 -6.11 -12.83 -2.45
C LYS A 15 -5.47 -12.61 -1.08
N LEU A 16 -5.87 -11.56 -0.37
CA LEU A 16 -5.37 -11.22 0.96
C LEU A 16 -6.05 -12.05 2.05
N SER A 17 -5.29 -12.40 3.08
CA SER A 17 -5.82 -13.00 4.32
C SER A 17 -6.71 -11.98 5.06
N ASP A 18 -7.62 -12.45 5.91
CA ASP A 18 -8.46 -11.54 6.70
C ASP A 18 -7.65 -10.68 7.68
N GLU A 19 -6.56 -11.21 8.23
CA GLU A 19 -5.59 -10.43 9.03
C GLU A 19 -4.89 -9.34 8.21
N ASP A 20 -4.43 -9.66 7.00
CA ASP A 20 -3.77 -8.70 6.11
C ASP A 20 -4.72 -7.59 5.70
N LYS A 21 -5.98 -7.92 5.37
CA LYS A 21 -7.02 -6.93 5.07
C LYS A 21 -7.26 -6.01 6.25
N LYS A 22 -7.46 -6.57 7.45
CA LYS A 22 -7.72 -5.81 8.66
C LYS A 22 -6.57 -4.84 8.95
N THR A 23 -5.33 -5.30 8.79
CA THR A 23 -4.13 -4.47 8.97
C THR A 23 -4.11 -3.28 8.01
N ILE A 24 -4.41 -3.51 6.72
CA ILE A 24 -4.48 -2.43 5.72
C ILE A 24 -5.65 -1.48 6.02
N GLU A 25 -6.82 -2.00 6.38
CA GLU A 25 -7.99 -1.18 6.72
C GLU A 25 -7.70 -0.27 7.92
N GLU A 26 -7.14 -0.81 9.00
CA GLU A 26 -6.79 -0.05 10.20
C GLU A 26 -5.75 1.03 9.89
N ALA A 27 -4.72 0.72 9.11
CA ALA A 27 -3.71 1.70 8.70
C ALA A 27 -4.32 2.83 7.85
N VAL A 28 -5.17 2.50 6.87
CA VAL A 28 -5.85 3.50 6.04
C VAL A 28 -6.78 4.38 6.87
N ASP A 29 -7.57 3.80 7.78
CA ASP A 29 -8.47 4.56 8.66
C ASP A 29 -7.71 5.47 9.62
N GLU A 30 -6.56 5.03 10.15
CA GLU A 30 -5.68 5.88 10.96
C GLU A 30 -5.19 7.09 10.16
N LYS A 31 -4.70 6.87 8.93
CA LYS A 31 -4.17 7.95 8.10
C LYS A 31 -5.27 8.93 7.66
N ILE A 32 -6.48 8.43 7.39
CA ILE A 32 -7.64 9.29 7.13
C ILE A 32 -7.96 10.15 8.34
N LYS A 33 -8.07 9.57 9.54
CA LYS A 33 -8.35 10.34 10.77
C LYS A 33 -7.27 11.39 11.05
N TRP A 34 -6.01 11.05 10.80
CA TRP A 34 -4.92 12.00 10.91
C TRP A 34 -5.10 13.15 9.92
N MET A 35 -5.40 12.88 8.64
CA MET A 35 -5.63 13.95 7.64
C MET A 35 -6.85 14.81 7.99
N GLU A 36 -7.93 14.22 8.51
CA GLU A 36 -9.11 14.96 8.97
C GLU A 36 -8.79 15.90 10.15
N SER A 37 -7.87 15.49 11.04
CA SER A 37 -7.44 16.29 12.19
C SER A 37 -6.33 17.29 11.84
N ASN A 38 -5.65 17.09 10.72
CA ASN A 38 -4.52 17.88 10.25
C ASN A 38 -4.79 18.39 8.82
N ALA A 39 -5.93 19.02 8.60
CA ALA A 39 -6.35 19.50 7.27
C ALA A 39 -5.39 20.53 6.66
N ASP A 40 -4.64 21.26 7.50
CA ASP A 40 -3.61 22.24 7.12
C ASP A 40 -2.18 21.67 7.15
N ALA A 41 -2.02 20.33 7.20
CA ALA A 41 -0.72 19.69 7.18
C ALA A 41 0.10 20.07 5.95
N GLU A 42 1.42 20.18 6.13
CA GLU A 42 2.31 20.47 5.01
C GLU A 42 2.51 19.24 4.13
N VAL A 43 2.99 19.47 2.90
CA VAL A 43 3.28 18.40 1.94
C VAL A 43 4.26 17.39 2.51
N GLU A 44 5.21 17.83 3.34
CA GLU A 44 6.19 16.96 3.99
C GLU A 44 5.52 15.99 4.99
N ASP A 45 4.57 16.47 5.79
CA ASP A 45 3.82 15.64 6.73
C ASP A 45 2.91 14.64 5.99
N LEU A 46 2.26 15.07 4.90
CA LEU A 46 1.46 14.18 4.05
C LEU A 46 2.30 13.08 3.39
N LYS A 47 3.53 13.43 2.95
CA LYS A 47 4.49 12.44 2.43
C LYS A 47 4.93 11.47 3.53
N ALA A 48 5.17 11.94 4.76
CA ALA A 48 5.51 11.08 5.89
C ALA A 48 4.38 10.09 6.20
N GLN A 49 3.13 10.56 6.30
CA GLN A 49 1.98 9.68 6.51
C GLN A 49 1.75 8.68 5.39
N LYS A 50 1.96 9.09 4.13
CA LYS A 50 1.94 8.20 2.98
C LYS A 50 3.01 7.12 3.09
N LYS A 51 4.24 7.49 3.47
CA LYS A 51 5.35 6.55 3.63
C LYS A 51 5.07 5.53 4.72
N GLU A 52 4.56 5.97 5.88
CA GLU A 52 4.15 5.05 6.96
C GLU A 52 3.09 4.04 6.49
N LEU A 53 2.11 4.50 5.70
CA LEU A 53 1.11 3.61 5.11
C LEU A 53 1.75 2.61 4.13
N GLU A 54 2.66 3.08 3.28
CA GLU A 54 3.38 2.23 2.32
C GLU A 54 4.24 1.18 3.03
N GLU A 55 4.91 1.51 4.13
CA GLU A 55 5.72 0.57 4.93
C GLU A 55 4.89 -0.57 5.54
N ILE A 56 3.60 -0.34 5.78
CA ILE A 56 2.66 -1.39 6.23
C ILE A 56 2.15 -2.22 5.05
N VAL A 57 1.80 -1.57 3.94
CA VAL A 57 1.14 -2.23 2.79
C VAL A 57 2.14 -3.01 1.92
N GLN A 58 3.34 -2.49 1.71
CA GLN A 58 4.40 -3.10 0.89
C GLN A 58 4.77 -4.54 1.30
N PRO A 59 5.04 -4.87 2.58
CA PRO A 59 5.37 -6.23 2.96
C PRO A 59 4.20 -7.21 2.74
N ILE A 60 2.96 -6.75 2.90
CA ILE A 60 1.75 -7.55 2.64
C ILE A 60 1.62 -7.83 1.15
N MET A 61 1.77 -6.80 0.31
CA MET A 61 1.75 -6.97 -1.14
C MET A 61 2.90 -7.87 -1.61
N THR A 62 4.11 -7.67 -1.10
CA THR A 62 5.26 -8.51 -1.44
C THR A 62 5.00 -9.99 -1.14
N LYS A 63 4.50 -10.31 0.06
CA LYS A 63 4.10 -11.67 0.43
C LYS A 63 3.02 -12.22 -0.50
N LEU A 64 2.03 -11.41 -0.86
CA LEU A 64 0.95 -11.79 -1.76
C LEU A 64 1.47 -12.19 -3.15
N TYR A 65 2.35 -11.37 -3.73
CA TYR A 65 2.92 -11.62 -5.05
C TYR A 65 3.91 -12.79 -5.05
N GLN A 66 4.76 -12.89 -4.01
CA GLN A 66 5.66 -14.04 -3.81
C GLN A 66 4.89 -15.36 -3.66
N GLY A 67 3.79 -15.37 -2.89
CA GLY A 67 2.94 -16.55 -2.73
C GLY A 67 2.15 -16.93 -3.98
N ALA A 68 1.85 -15.95 -4.85
CA ALA A 68 1.15 -16.16 -6.12
C ALA A 68 2.08 -16.46 -7.31
N GLY A 69 3.41 -16.53 -7.10
CA GLY A 69 4.39 -16.73 -8.17
C GLY A 69 4.54 -15.53 -9.13
N GLY A 70 4.05 -14.35 -8.74
CA GLY A 70 4.17 -13.11 -9.50
C GLY A 70 5.32 -12.25 -8.98
N ALA A 71 6.05 -11.59 -9.88
CA ALA A 71 7.02 -10.57 -9.48
C ALA A 71 6.28 -9.44 -8.73
N PRO A 72 6.86 -8.89 -7.64
CA PRO A 72 6.27 -7.74 -6.96
C PRO A 72 6.11 -6.59 -7.96
N PRO A 73 5.02 -5.80 -7.88
CA PRO A 73 4.91 -4.59 -8.69
C PRO A 73 6.11 -3.69 -8.38
N PRO A 74 6.68 -3.00 -9.39
CA PRO A 74 7.79 -2.08 -9.15
C PRO A 74 7.36 -1.06 -8.10
N SER A 75 8.03 -1.09 -6.95
CA SER A 75 7.90 -0.07 -5.92
C SER A 75 8.23 1.26 -6.57
N GLY A 76 7.41 2.29 -6.36
CA GLY A 76 7.63 3.64 -6.86
C GLY A 76 8.80 4.31 -6.15
N GLU A 77 9.99 3.76 -6.33
CA GLU A 77 11.26 4.37 -5.97
C GLU A 77 11.96 4.76 -7.27
N GLU A 78 11.92 6.06 -7.51
CA GLU A 78 12.72 6.79 -8.49
C GLU A 78 14.19 6.52 -8.14
N GLY A 79 14.81 5.51 -8.77
CA GLY A 79 16.22 5.21 -8.59
C GLY A 79 16.65 3.76 -8.76
N ALA A 80 16.49 3.18 -9.96
CA ALA A 80 17.32 2.07 -10.44
C ALA A 80 17.20 1.95 -11.96
N ASP A 81 18.00 2.77 -12.64
CA ASP A 81 18.90 2.38 -13.73
C ASP A 81 18.61 1.04 -14.47
N GLU A 82 18.41 1.18 -15.78
CA GLU A 82 18.81 0.23 -16.84
C GLU A 82 18.30 -1.23 -16.76
N LYS A 83 17.25 -1.51 -17.54
CA LYS A 83 17.24 -2.74 -18.36
C LYS A 83 16.38 -2.60 -19.62
N ASP A 84 16.79 -1.65 -20.46
CA ASP A 84 16.59 -1.71 -21.91
C ASP A 84 17.66 -2.66 -22.46
N GLU A 85 17.34 -3.94 -22.69
CA GLU A 85 18.05 -4.82 -23.64
C GLU A 85 17.14 -6.02 -23.99
N LEU A 86 16.30 -5.84 -25.02
CA LEU A 86 16.03 -6.89 -26.02
C LEU A 86 15.80 -6.26 -27.40
#